data_AF-A0AAU9J0R8-F1
#
_entry.id   AF-A0AAU9J0R8-F1
#
_cell.length_a   1.000
_cell.length_b   1.000
_cell.length_c   1.000
_cell.angle_alpha   90.00
_cell.angle_beta   90.00
_cell.angle_gamma   90.00
#
_symmetry.space_group_name_H-M   'P 1'
#
loop_
_entity.id
_entity.type
_entity.pdbx_description
1 polymer ?
#
loop_
_entity_poly.entity_id
_entity_poly.type
_entity_poly.pdbx_seq_one_letter_code
_entity_poly.pdbx_strand_id
1 'polypeptide(L)'
;MATQEYARTLNKFKKEADLLEKEKQRNFYSSKMLAEEIAELDSLEKSLKSQRCSNSYSFFQSIERIKRIVQEVSYKIKGFIEKTNAEGAYIDYESMVQILQKAADSVDAELKEFKAANRIDFENLAQEEKALSTEIDQLAEKFEQWENEPSQTIISKPTKTLIEGIDAPPMLQEVMAIDKQIIDMGGNSLGWDEADHQEFMKLRTQHKGKQTIGFFQAAQNLLPTMDQESIKIHCKKYEEWIKLNEKKKEILAKWREEKKKRKESQTKLIDIEPAKPKPVKRPQSAFETQKKIEEWRRQRDLLRTEKEKEEKSQFQRKKEEEEKRKMETEIKKQLVNEYKERKEIEKAQQYMIQNYQKKRNTVELSEEDKIRLKEREDKLTKKKQEKLLEEQKKKEEKERREMMIKMKTNAQWSHLDSRLNQETVATVTRKEAQRAEVHADTFGGVLIHRPGRAIPSWRAGISS
;
A
#
# COMPACT_ATOMS: atom_id res chain seq x y z
N MET A 1 20.09 42.10 -17.03
CA MET A 1 18.83 41.72 -17.70
C MET A 1 18.71 40.21 -17.92
N ALA A 2 19.75 39.50 -18.39
CA ALA A 2 19.72 38.05 -18.62
C ALA A 2 19.35 37.17 -17.39
N THR A 3 19.75 37.56 -16.17
CA THR A 3 19.46 36.81 -14.94
C THR A 3 17.99 36.87 -14.52
N GLN A 4 17.30 37.96 -14.86
CA GLN A 4 15.91 38.19 -14.47
C GLN A 4 14.94 37.48 -15.43
N GLU A 5 15.29 37.41 -16.72
CA GLU A 5 14.59 36.58 -17.70
C GLU A 5 14.77 35.10 -17.41
N TYR A 6 16.00 34.68 -17.05
CA TYR A 6 16.29 33.30 -16.63
C TYR A 6 15.48 32.89 -15.39
N ALA A 7 15.35 33.77 -14.39
CA ALA A 7 14.52 33.51 -13.21
C ALA A 7 13.02 33.41 -13.54
N ARG A 8 12.53 34.16 -14.54
CA ARG A 8 11.15 34.07 -15.02
C ARG A 8 10.88 32.78 -15.77
N THR A 9 11.81 32.33 -16.60
CA THR A 9 11.69 31.03 -17.30
C THR A 9 11.77 29.86 -16.32
N LEU A 10 12.65 29.92 -15.32
CA LEU A 10 12.72 28.91 -14.25
C LEU A 10 11.42 28.81 -13.46
N ASN A 11 10.81 29.94 -13.12
CA ASN A 11 9.52 29.94 -12.43
C ASN A 11 8.37 29.44 -13.33
N LYS A 12 8.42 29.68 -14.65
CA LYS A 12 7.46 29.09 -15.59
C LYS A 12 7.62 27.57 -15.64
N PHE A 13 8.84 27.06 -15.81
CA PHE A 13 9.09 25.61 -15.81
C PHE A 13 8.72 24.94 -14.49
N LYS A 14 8.98 25.60 -13.36
CA LYS A 14 8.56 25.09 -12.05
C LYS A 14 7.04 25.00 -11.93
N LYS A 15 6.31 26.03 -12.38
CA LYS A 15 4.84 26.02 -12.39
C LYS A 15 4.28 24.96 -13.36
N GLU A 16 4.92 24.76 -14.50
CA GLU A 16 4.54 23.73 -15.47
C GLU A 16 4.79 22.32 -14.93
N ALA A 17 5.91 22.09 -14.25
CA ALA A 17 6.19 20.87 -13.52
C ALA A 17 5.15 20.62 -12.40
N ASP A 18 4.80 21.65 -11.62
CA ASP A 18 3.79 21.55 -10.57
C ASP A 18 2.39 21.23 -11.15
N LEU A 19 2.05 21.76 -12.33
CA LEU A 19 0.78 21.46 -13.02
C LEU A 19 0.77 20.04 -13.57
N LEU A 20 1.87 19.57 -14.17
CA LEU A 20 2.02 18.20 -14.64
C LEU A 20 1.96 17.19 -13.50
N GLU A 21 2.56 17.50 -12.34
CA GLU A 21 2.47 16.64 -11.15
C GLU A 21 1.03 16.57 -10.63
N LYS A 22 0.30 17.70 -10.62
CA LYS A 22 -1.13 17.75 -10.25
C LYS A 22 -2.01 16.99 -11.24
N GLU A 23 -1.73 17.07 -12.54
CA GLU A 23 -2.47 16.35 -13.56
C GLU A 23 -2.19 14.85 -13.54
N LYS A 24 -0.93 14.45 -13.31
CA LYS A 24 -0.53 13.07 -13.00
C LYS A 24 -1.28 12.54 -11.79
N GLN A 25 -1.29 13.26 -10.67
CA GLN A 25 -2.04 12.87 -9.47
C GLN A 25 -3.55 12.76 -9.77
N ARG A 26 -4.13 13.74 -10.47
CA ARG A 26 -5.54 13.70 -10.87
C ARG A 26 -5.84 12.47 -11.71
N ASN A 27 -5.01 12.15 -12.70
CA ASN A 27 -5.21 11.00 -13.59
C ASN A 27 -4.99 9.67 -12.85
N PHE A 28 -4.05 9.62 -11.91
CA PHE A 28 -3.77 8.46 -11.07
C PHE A 28 -4.98 8.12 -10.18
N TYR A 29 -5.60 9.14 -9.57
CA TYR A 29 -6.77 8.96 -8.69
C TYR A 29 -8.13 9.00 -9.41
N SER A 30 -8.23 9.55 -10.64
CA SER A 30 -9.47 9.56 -11.42
C SER A 30 -9.68 8.28 -12.24
N SER A 31 -8.61 7.51 -12.46
CA SER A 31 -8.72 6.20 -13.09
C SER A 31 -9.43 5.25 -12.12
N LYS A 32 -10.70 4.95 -12.41
CA LYS A 32 -11.52 4.05 -11.60
C LYS A 32 -10.83 2.70 -11.34
N MET A 33 -10.09 2.19 -12.33
CA MET A 33 -9.31 0.94 -12.22
C MET A 33 -8.16 1.05 -11.21
N LEU A 34 -7.39 2.16 -11.25
CA LEU A 34 -6.30 2.37 -10.29
C LEU A 34 -6.82 2.63 -8.88
N ALA A 35 -7.96 3.33 -8.76
CA ALA A 35 -8.60 3.54 -7.46
C ALA A 35 -9.10 2.22 -6.83
N GLU A 36 -9.59 1.29 -7.65
CA GLU A 36 -9.96 -0.08 -7.22
C GLU A 36 -8.71 -0.87 -6.80
N GLU A 37 -7.63 -0.84 -7.58
CA GLU A 37 -6.36 -1.53 -7.27
C GLU A 37 -5.68 -0.96 -6.00
N ILE A 38 -5.68 0.36 -5.81
CA ILE A 38 -5.20 1.00 -4.58
C ILE A 38 -6.04 0.57 -3.37
N ALA A 39 -7.37 0.51 -3.52
CA ALA A 39 -8.25 0.05 -2.44
C ALA A 39 -8.02 -1.43 -2.10
N GLU A 40 -7.72 -2.27 -3.09
CA GLU A 40 -7.32 -3.66 -2.89
C GLU A 40 -5.99 -3.76 -2.13
N LEU A 41 -4.97 -2.98 -2.51
CA LEU A 41 -3.69 -2.91 -1.81
C LEU A 41 -3.84 -2.42 -0.36
N ASP A 42 -4.64 -1.39 -0.12
CA ASP A 42 -4.94 -0.88 1.23
C ASP A 42 -5.64 -1.96 2.09
N SER A 43 -6.54 -2.74 1.48
CA SER A 43 -7.21 -3.86 2.16
C SER A 43 -6.22 -4.97 2.52
N LEU A 44 -5.28 -5.27 1.61
CA LEU A 44 -4.21 -6.23 1.82
C LEU A 44 -3.25 -5.77 2.92
N GLU A 45 -2.86 -4.50 2.93
CA GLU A 45 -2.00 -3.93 3.98
C GLU A 45 -2.65 -4.04 5.36
N LYS A 46 -3.94 -3.71 5.47
CA LYS A 46 -4.71 -3.85 6.72
C LYS A 46 -4.79 -5.32 7.17
N SER A 47 -4.98 -6.24 6.23
CA SER A 47 -4.99 -7.68 6.51
C SER A 47 -3.63 -8.14 7.05
N LEU A 48 -2.54 -7.83 6.34
CA LEU A 48 -1.18 -8.18 6.73
C LEU A 48 -0.77 -7.55 8.06
N LYS A 49 -1.22 -6.33 8.35
CA LYS A 49 -0.98 -5.67 9.65
C LYS A 49 -1.71 -6.39 10.78
N SER A 50 -2.96 -6.78 10.56
CA SER A 50 -3.75 -7.55 11.53
C SER A 50 -3.13 -8.94 11.78
N GLN A 51 -2.67 -9.62 10.72
CA GLN A 51 -1.96 -10.89 10.83
C GLN A 51 -0.65 -10.74 11.61
N ARG A 52 0.16 -9.71 11.34
CA ARG A 52 1.39 -9.42 12.11
C ARG A 52 1.10 -9.16 13.59
N CYS A 53 0.05 -8.41 13.92
CA CYS A 53 -0.37 -8.21 15.30
C CYS A 53 -0.80 -9.53 15.98
N SER A 54 -1.57 -10.35 15.28
CA SER A 54 -2.02 -11.66 15.75
C SER A 54 -0.84 -12.61 16.01
N ASN A 55 0.11 -12.70 15.07
CA ASN A 55 1.30 -13.53 15.19
C ASN A 55 2.22 -13.05 16.32
N SER A 56 2.40 -11.73 16.46
CA SER A 56 3.14 -11.15 17.57
C SER A 56 2.49 -11.53 18.91
N TYR A 57 1.17 -11.43 19.01
CA TYR A 57 0.44 -11.81 20.21
C TYR A 57 0.59 -13.30 20.56
N SER A 58 0.40 -14.22 19.59
CA SER A 58 0.54 -15.67 19.83
C SER A 58 1.98 -16.06 20.21
N PHE A 59 2.98 -15.40 19.61
CA PHE A 59 4.38 -15.55 19.96
C PHE A 59 4.66 -15.18 21.41
N PHE A 60 4.27 -13.96 21.82
CA PHE A 60 4.46 -13.51 23.21
C PHE A 60 3.64 -14.33 24.20
N GLN A 61 2.45 -14.80 23.81
CA GLN A 61 1.64 -15.68 24.64
C GLN A 61 2.34 -17.02 24.91
N SER A 62 2.98 -17.60 23.90
CA SER A 62 3.73 -18.85 24.03
C SER A 62 4.98 -18.67 24.91
N ILE A 63 5.69 -17.55 24.77
CA ILE A 63 6.80 -17.18 25.65
C ILE A 63 6.33 -17.02 27.10
N GLU A 64 5.21 -16.33 27.33
CA GLU A 64 4.69 -16.12 28.67
C GLU A 64 4.25 -17.45 29.31
N ARG A 65 3.75 -18.41 28.52
CA ARG A 65 3.46 -19.77 28.99
C ARG A 65 4.72 -20.49 29.46
N ILE A 66 5.77 -20.53 28.63
CA ILE A 66 7.06 -21.13 28.98
C ILE A 66 7.62 -20.49 30.25
N LYS A 67 7.58 -19.16 30.33
CA LYS A 67 8.03 -18.39 31.50
C LYS A 67 7.25 -18.77 32.77
N ARG A 68 5.93 -18.93 32.71
CA ARG A 68 5.12 -19.37 33.87
C ARG A 68 5.52 -20.76 34.33
N ILE A 69 5.71 -21.71 33.42
CA ILE A 69 6.12 -23.08 33.77
C ILE A 69 7.51 -23.06 34.43
N VAL A 70 8.46 -22.31 33.86
CA VAL A 70 9.81 -22.15 34.45
C VAL A 70 9.75 -21.50 35.84
N GLN A 71 8.89 -20.49 36.02
CA GLN A 71 8.68 -19.88 37.33
C GLN A 71 8.11 -20.89 38.32
N GLU A 72 7.12 -21.69 37.93
CA GLU A 72 6.54 -22.75 38.77
C GLU A 72 7.61 -23.77 39.21
N VAL A 73 8.48 -24.20 38.29
CA VAL A 73 9.61 -25.08 38.60
C VAL A 73 10.54 -24.40 39.61
N SER A 74 10.89 -23.14 39.38
CA SER A 74 11.76 -22.37 40.26
C SER A 74 11.17 -22.21 41.67
N TYR A 75 9.86 -21.97 41.80
CA TYR A 75 9.19 -21.89 43.10
C TYR A 75 9.20 -23.24 43.82
N LYS A 76 8.93 -24.34 43.11
CA LYS A 76 9.00 -25.69 43.68
C LYS A 76 10.41 -26.04 44.16
N ILE A 77 11.45 -25.73 43.39
CA ILE A 77 12.86 -25.91 43.79
C ILE A 77 13.17 -25.08 45.04
N LYS A 78 12.79 -23.80 45.05
CA LYS A 78 13.08 -22.91 46.19
C LYS A 78 12.39 -23.37 47.47
N GLY A 79 11.11 -23.71 47.39
CA GLY A 79 10.34 -24.23 48.52
C GLY A 79 10.88 -25.57 49.04
N PHE A 80 11.43 -26.40 48.16
CA PHE A 80 12.13 -27.62 48.55
C PHE A 80 13.43 -27.33 49.32
N ILE A 81 14.27 -26.43 48.81
CA ILE A 81 15.51 -26.02 49.49
C ILE A 81 15.19 -25.47 50.89
N GLU A 82 14.16 -24.63 51.00
CA GLU A 82 13.70 -24.09 52.28
C GLU A 82 13.24 -25.19 53.26
N LYS A 83 12.46 -26.18 52.79
CA LYS A 83 12.06 -27.34 53.60
C LYS A 83 13.24 -28.22 54.00
N THR A 84 14.19 -28.44 53.09
CA THR A 84 15.43 -29.20 53.38
C THR A 84 16.31 -28.57 54.45
N ASN A 85 16.33 -27.23 54.49
CA ASN A 85 17.05 -26.50 55.51
C ASN A 85 16.31 -26.46 56.86
N ALA A 86 14.99 -26.65 56.87
CA ALA A 86 14.16 -26.55 58.06
C ALA A 86 13.95 -27.90 58.78
N GLU A 87 13.74 -29.00 58.06
CA GLU A 87 13.30 -30.28 58.64
C GLU A 87 14.44 -31.30 58.87
N GLY A 88 15.65 -31.04 58.37
CA GLY A 88 16.73 -32.03 58.43
C GLY A 88 16.40 -33.29 57.62
N ALA A 89 17.30 -34.29 57.66
CA ALA A 89 17.49 -35.36 56.65
C ALA A 89 16.32 -36.32 56.32
N TYR A 90 15.07 -36.06 56.72
CA TYR A 90 13.92 -36.90 56.35
C TYR A 90 13.09 -36.26 55.24
N ILE A 91 13.58 -36.36 54.01
CA ILE A 91 12.92 -35.76 52.84
C ILE A 91 12.90 -36.79 51.73
N ASP A 92 11.72 -37.01 51.16
CA ASP A 92 11.51 -37.91 50.02
C ASP A 92 12.09 -37.28 48.73
N TYR A 93 13.40 -37.41 48.59
CA TYR A 93 14.16 -36.92 47.44
C TYR A 93 13.69 -37.55 46.13
N GLU A 94 13.19 -38.78 46.15
CA GLU A 94 12.79 -39.50 44.95
C GLU A 94 11.50 -38.93 44.34
N SER A 95 10.49 -38.66 45.18
CA SER A 95 9.28 -37.94 44.77
C SER A 95 9.60 -36.54 44.23
N MET A 96 10.54 -35.81 44.85
CA MET A 96 10.95 -34.49 44.38
C MET A 96 11.65 -34.53 43.02
N VAL A 97 12.60 -35.46 42.84
CA VAL A 97 13.29 -35.64 41.56
C VAL A 97 12.29 -35.98 40.46
N GLN A 98 11.26 -36.79 40.73
CA GLN A 98 10.19 -37.07 39.78
C GLN A 98 9.35 -35.82 39.45
N ILE A 99 9.03 -34.97 40.42
CA ILE A 99 8.29 -33.71 40.18
C ILE A 99 9.13 -32.74 39.34
N LEU A 100 10.42 -32.62 39.61
CA LEU A 100 11.34 -31.77 38.84
C LEU A 100 11.55 -32.31 37.43
N GLN A 101 11.67 -33.62 37.27
CA GLN A 101 11.79 -34.26 35.97
C GLN A 101 10.54 -34.00 35.13
N LYS A 102 9.34 -34.22 35.68
CA LYS A 102 8.07 -33.92 34.98
C LYS A 102 7.95 -32.46 34.58
N ALA A 103 8.40 -31.54 35.44
CA ALA A 103 8.35 -30.11 35.16
C ALA A 103 9.38 -29.70 34.10
N ALA A 104 10.59 -30.28 34.11
CA ALA A 104 11.60 -30.10 33.08
C ALA A 104 11.14 -30.67 31.73
N ASP A 105 10.58 -31.89 31.72
CA ASP A 105 10.01 -32.52 30.53
C ASP A 105 8.86 -31.70 29.94
N SER A 106 8.04 -31.07 30.78
CA SER A 106 6.98 -30.15 30.36
C SER A 106 7.51 -28.87 29.73
N VAL A 107 8.58 -28.27 30.29
CA VAL A 107 9.26 -27.12 29.67
C VAL A 107 9.86 -27.51 28.33
N ASP A 108 10.54 -28.66 28.27
CA ASP A 108 11.17 -29.15 27.04
C ASP A 108 10.15 -29.47 25.95
N ALA A 109 8.98 -29.99 26.31
CA ALA A 109 7.88 -30.25 25.38
C ALA A 109 7.34 -28.94 24.78
N GLU A 110 6.99 -27.96 25.61
CA GLU A 110 6.50 -26.64 25.16
C GLU A 110 7.56 -25.88 24.35
N LEU A 111 8.84 -26.00 24.73
CA LEU A 111 9.94 -25.36 24.02
C LEU A 111 10.21 -26.02 22.66
N LYS A 112 10.04 -27.34 22.54
CA LYS A 112 10.08 -28.06 21.25
C LYS A 112 8.93 -27.65 20.35
N GLU A 113 7.71 -27.60 20.88
CA GLU A 113 6.52 -27.19 20.13
C GLU A 113 6.65 -25.73 19.67
N PHE A 114 7.05 -24.82 20.56
CA PHE A 114 7.32 -23.43 20.23
C PHE A 114 8.39 -23.29 19.13
N LYS A 115 9.50 -24.03 19.22
CA LYS A 115 10.54 -24.00 18.18
C LYS A 115 10.03 -24.56 16.86
N ALA A 116 9.24 -25.62 16.87
CA ALA A 116 8.68 -26.22 15.66
C ALA A 116 7.69 -25.26 14.98
N ALA A 117 6.76 -24.67 15.74
CA ALA A 117 5.81 -23.69 15.23
C ALA A 117 6.51 -22.47 14.63
N ASN A 118 7.45 -21.86 15.36
CA ASN A 118 8.22 -20.71 14.85
C ASN A 118 9.08 -21.06 13.64
N ARG A 119 9.60 -22.28 13.55
CA ARG A 119 10.39 -22.72 12.41
C ARG A 119 9.53 -22.81 11.16
N ILE A 120 8.31 -23.35 11.27
CA ILE A 120 7.36 -23.42 10.15
C ILE A 120 6.99 -22.00 9.70
N ASP A 121 6.66 -21.11 10.64
CA ASP A 121 6.35 -19.71 10.33
C ASP A 121 7.52 -18.99 9.66
N PHE A 122 8.75 -19.21 10.15
CA PHE A 122 9.96 -18.67 9.55
C PHE A 122 10.21 -19.22 8.14
N GLU A 123 10.06 -20.52 7.93
CA GLU A 123 10.25 -21.15 6.61
C GLU A 123 9.21 -20.64 5.60
N ASN A 124 7.96 -20.42 6.02
CA ASN A 124 6.91 -19.82 5.19
C ASN A 124 7.26 -18.38 4.81
N LEU A 125 7.62 -17.54 5.80
CA LEU A 125 8.01 -16.15 5.55
C LEU A 125 9.25 -16.04 4.65
N ALA A 126 10.23 -16.92 4.82
CA ALA A 126 11.42 -16.95 3.97
C ALA A 126 11.10 -17.36 2.52
N GLN A 127 10.12 -18.25 2.32
CA GLN A 127 9.64 -18.61 0.98
C GLN A 127 8.88 -17.45 0.33
N GLU A 128 8.01 -16.76 1.08
CA GLU A 128 7.29 -15.57 0.61
C GLU A 128 8.25 -14.43 0.27
N GLU A 129 9.23 -14.14 1.12
CA GLU A 129 10.28 -13.15 0.86
C GLU A 129 11.03 -13.46 -0.43
N LYS A 130 11.41 -14.74 -0.64
CA LYS A 130 12.08 -15.16 -1.87
C LYS A 130 11.18 -14.98 -3.09
N ALA A 131 9.90 -15.34 -3.00
CA ALA A 131 8.95 -15.17 -4.11
C ALA A 131 8.79 -13.68 -4.46
N LEU A 132 8.54 -12.83 -3.46
CA LEU A 132 8.40 -11.38 -3.66
C LEU A 132 9.70 -10.75 -4.20
N SER A 133 10.87 -11.19 -3.74
CA SER A 133 12.15 -10.74 -4.30
C SER A 133 12.24 -11.07 -5.78
N THR A 134 11.86 -12.28 -6.20
CA THR A 134 11.88 -12.64 -7.62
C THR A 134 10.85 -11.86 -8.44
N GLU A 135 9.71 -11.50 -7.86
CA GLU A 135 8.73 -10.63 -8.52
C GLU A 135 9.25 -9.21 -8.70
N ILE A 136 9.92 -8.66 -7.67
CA ILE A 136 10.57 -7.35 -7.73
C ILE A 136 11.66 -7.36 -8.81
N ASP A 137 12.49 -8.40 -8.87
CA ASP A 137 13.53 -8.53 -9.89
C ASP A 137 12.93 -8.58 -11.31
N GLN A 138 11.85 -9.33 -11.50
CA GLN A 138 11.13 -9.38 -12.79
C GLN A 138 10.52 -8.02 -13.17
N LEU A 139 9.97 -7.27 -12.20
CA LEU A 139 9.45 -5.93 -12.44
C LEU A 139 10.57 -4.94 -12.76
N ALA A 140 11.71 -5.04 -12.06
CA ALA A 140 12.89 -4.23 -12.34
C ALA A 140 13.41 -4.49 -13.76
N GLU A 141 13.49 -5.76 -14.18
CA GLU A 141 13.86 -6.12 -15.55
C GLU A 141 12.86 -5.54 -16.58
N LYS A 142 11.56 -5.57 -16.30
CA LYS A 142 10.55 -4.92 -17.15
C LYS A 142 10.71 -3.40 -17.23
N PHE A 143 11.03 -2.75 -16.13
CA PHE A 143 11.29 -1.30 -16.13
C PHE A 143 12.54 -0.97 -16.96
N GLU A 144 13.61 -1.76 -16.82
CA GLU A 144 14.80 -1.63 -17.64
C GLU A 144 14.51 -1.88 -19.13
N GLN A 145 13.64 -2.84 -19.45
CA GLN A 145 13.15 -3.05 -20.81
C GLN A 145 12.35 -1.86 -21.33
N TRP A 146 11.48 -1.24 -20.52
CA TRP A 146 10.73 -0.04 -20.91
C TRP A 146 11.60 1.20 -21.07
N GLU A 147 12.65 1.33 -20.27
CA GLU A 147 13.61 2.44 -20.37
C GLU A 147 14.48 2.31 -21.62
N ASN A 148 14.84 1.07 -22.00
CA ASN A 148 15.62 0.76 -23.19
C ASN A 148 14.76 0.55 -24.44
N GLU A 149 13.43 0.50 -24.31
CA GLU A 149 12.54 0.45 -25.47
C GLU A 149 12.74 1.78 -26.22
N PRO A 150 13.26 1.76 -27.46
CA PRO A 150 13.45 2.99 -28.21
C PRO A 150 12.08 3.64 -28.23
N SER A 151 11.99 4.87 -27.74
CA SER A 151 10.72 5.59 -27.63
C SER A 151 10.02 5.37 -28.95
N GLN A 152 9.04 4.45 -28.96
CA GLN A 152 8.07 4.44 -30.03
C GLN A 152 7.60 5.86 -29.91
N THR A 153 7.93 6.67 -30.93
CA THR A 153 7.25 7.93 -31.11
C THR A 153 5.82 7.52 -30.92
N ILE A 154 5.29 7.87 -29.76
CA ILE A 154 3.87 7.91 -29.55
C ILE A 154 3.57 8.99 -30.56
N ILE A 155 3.33 8.56 -31.80
CA ILE A 155 2.38 9.15 -32.69
C ILE A 155 1.19 9.16 -31.75
N SER A 156 1.12 10.26 -30.98
CA SER A 156 -0.04 10.68 -30.26
C SER A 156 -1.06 10.48 -31.33
N LYS A 157 -1.87 9.41 -31.21
CA LYS A 157 -3.07 9.34 -32.00
C LYS A 157 -3.66 10.69 -31.70
N PRO A 158 -3.70 11.62 -32.68
CA PRO A 158 -4.19 12.94 -32.40
C PRO A 158 -5.54 12.64 -31.79
N THR A 159 -5.73 13.07 -30.54
CA THR A 159 -7.04 13.15 -29.91
C THR A 159 -7.93 13.58 -31.04
N LYS A 160 -8.85 12.72 -31.49
CA LYS A 160 -9.59 12.92 -32.74
C LYS A 160 -10.15 14.34 -32.74
N THR A 161 -9.38 15.28 -33.28
CA THR A 161 -9.81 16.46 -34.00
C THR A 161 -10.33 15.84 -35.27
N LEU A 162 -11.47 15.19 -35.11
CA LEU A 162 -12.32 14.86 -36.23
C LEU A 162 -12.55 16.23 -36.87
N ILE A 163 -12.19 16.30 -38.14
CA ILE A 163 -12.51 17.37 -39.09
C ILE A 163 -11.46 18.49 -39.16
N GLU A 164 -10.28 18.15 -39.68
CA GLU A 164 -9.75 18.96 -40.78
C GLU A 164 -9.93 18.13 -42.07
N GLY A 165 -10.70 18.67 -43.02
CA GLY A 165 -10.73 18.16 -44.39
C GLY A 165 -12.03 17.57 -44.94
N ILE A 166 -13.17 17.67 -44.24
CA ILE A 166 -14.49 17.37 -44.84
C ILE A 166 -15.48 18.38 -44.27
N ASP A 167 -15.96 19.30 -45.09
CA ASP A 167 -17.00 20.32 -44.83
C ASP A 167 -17.69 20.17 -43.48
N ALA A 168 -17.08 20.78 -42.45
CA ALA A 168 -17.71 20.91 -41.15
C ALA A 168 -19.06 21.61 -41.38
N PRO A 169 -20.18 21.10 -40.82
CA PRO A 169 -21.46 21.76 -40.95
C PRO A 169 -21.32 23.26 -40.63
N PRO A 170 -21.98 24.18 -41.37
CA PRO A 170 -21.78 25.64 -41.21
C PRO A 170 -21.85 26.10 -39.75
N MET A 171 -22.67 25.41 -38.96
CA MET A 171 -22.86 25.66 -37.55
C MET A 171 -21.68 25.32 -36.64
N LEU A 172 -20.86 24.33 -36.99
CA LEU A 172 -19.62 24.01 -36.26
C LEU A 172 -18.56 25.08 -36.52
N GLN A 173 -18.52 25.62 -37.75
CA GLN A 173 -17.64 26.73 -38.10
C GLN A 173 -18.00 28.00 -37.32
N GLU A 174 -19.30 28.28 -37.13
CA GLU A 174 -19.75 29.40 -36.29
C GLU A 174 -19.34 29.23 -34.81
N VAL A 175 -19.45 28.02 -34.26
CA VAL A 175 -18.98 27.75 -32.89
C VAL A 175 -17.46 27.91 -32.78
N MET A 176 -16.70 27.43 -33.77
CA MET A 176 -15.24 27.59 -33.81
C MET A 176 -14.84 29.06 -33.94
N ALA A 177 -15.60 29.87 -34.69
CA ALA A 177 -15.36 31.31 -34.81
C ALA A 177 -15.60 32.03 -33.48
N ILE A 178 -16.66 31.66 -32.73
CA ILE A 178 -16.92 32.21 -31.39
C ILE A 178 -15.83 31.78 -30.40
N ASP A 179 -15.39 30.52 -30.46
CA ASP A 179 -14.31 30.03 -29.58
C ASP A 179 -12.99 30.74 -29.86
N LYS A 180 -12.69 31.01 -31.14
CA LYS A 180 -11.54 31.84 -31.51
C LYS A 180 -11.66 33.27 -30.95
N GLN A 181 -12.84 33.89 -31.05
CA GLN A 181 -13.08 35.21 -30.46
C GLN A 181 -12.90 35.21 -28.93
N ILE A 182 -13.33 34.16 -28.23
CA ILE A 182 -13.12 34.01 -26.78
C ILE A 182 -11.63 33.87 -26.45
N ILE A 183 -10.89 33.11 -27.23
CA ILE A 183 -9.43 32.95 -27.07
C ILE A 183 -8.73 34.29 -27.30
N ASP A 184 -9.07 35.01 -28.36
CA ASP A 184 -8.49 36.33 -28.71
C ASP A 184 -8.76 37.38 -27.63
N MET A 185 -9.89 37.29 -26.92
CA MET A 185 -10.21 38.16 -25.77
C MET A 185 -9.43 37.81 -24.48
N GLY A 186 -8.64 36.74 -24.48
CA GLY A 186 -7.87 36.28 -23.32
C GLY A 186 -8.49 35.09 -22.58
N GLY A 187 -9.33 34.31 -23.24
CA GLY A 187 -9.92 33.08 -22.72
C GLY A 187 -10.95 33.31 -21.61
N ASN A 188 -11.07 32.34 -20.71
CA ASN A 188 -12.06 32.40 -19.62
C ASN A 188 -11.79 33.53 -18.62
N SER A 189 -10.52 33.88 -18.39
CA SER A 189 -10.11 34.91 -17.43
C SER A 189 -9.92 36.29 -18.09
N LEU A 190 -10.20 36.41 -19.39
CA LEU A 190 -10.12 37.64 -20.20
C LEU A 190 -8.75 38.35 -20.16
N GLY A 191 -7.69 37.57 -19.99
CA GLY A 191 -6.30 38.06 -19.89
C GLY A 191 -5.90 38.56 -18.51
N TRP A 192 -6.76 38.42 -17.49
CA TRP A 192 -6.39 38.66 -16.09
C TRP A 192 -5.84 37.38 -15.45
N ASP A 193 -5.07 37.54 -14.37
CA ASP A 193 -4.69 36.40 -13.53
C ASP A 193 -5.94 35.79 -12.89
N GLU A 194 -5.89 34.48 -12.64
CA GLU A 194 -7.05 33.73 -12.17
C GLU A 194 -7.51 34.20 -10.79
N ALA A 195 -6.58 34.58 -9.90
CA ALA A 195 -6.90 35.13 -8.59
C ALA A 195 -7.67 36.46 -8.70
N ASP A 196 -7.12 37.40 -9.49
CA ASP A 196 -7.72 38.73 -9.71
C ASP A 196 -9.08 38.62 -10.42
N HIS A 197 -9.21 37.70 -11.38
CA HIS A 197 -10.47 37.42 -12.07
C HIS A 197 -11.53 36.86 -11.11
N GLN A 198 -11.16 35.94 -10.21
CA GLN A 198 -12.08 35.39 -9.22
C GLN A 198 -12.54 36.45 -8.20
N GLU A 199 -11.65 37.34 -7.78
CA GLU A 199 -11.99 38.47 -6.91
C GLU A 199 -12.95 39.46 -7.60
N PHE A 200 -12.69 39.79 -8.86
CA PHE A 200 -13.62 40.55 -9.70
C PHE A 200 -14.99 39.89 -9.79
N MET A 201 -15.06 38.57 -9.98
CA MET A 201 -16.31 37.82 -10.07
C MET A 201 -17.12 37.84 -8.75
N LYS A 202 -16.44 37.75 -7.60
CA LYS A 202 -17.07 37.91 -6.28
C LYS A 202 -17.64 39.31 -6.13
N LEU A 203 -16.86 40.33 -6.46
CA LEU A 203 -17.27 41.73 -6.36
C LEU A 203 -18.48 42.02 -7.27
N ARG A 204 -18.44 41.53 -8.52
CA ARG A 204 -19.55 41.68 -9.46
C ARG A 204 -20.83 41.04 -8.93
N THR A 205 -20.72 39.88 -8.29
CA THR A 205 -21.87 39.19 -7.67
C THR A 205 -22.44 39.99 -6.50
N GLN A 206 -21.58 40.56 -5.65
CA GLN A 206 -21.98 41.42 -4.54
C GLN A 206 -22.73 42.68 -5.00
N HIS A 207 -22.28 43.29 -6.10
CA HIS A 207 -22.91 44.48 -6.69
C HIS A 207 -24.02 44.16 -7.71
N LYS A 208 -24.48 42.91 -7.80
CA LYS A 208 -25.53 42.45 -8.74
C LYS A 208 -25.23 42.84 -10.20
N GLY A 209 -23.96 42.87 -10.58
CA GLY A 209 -23.51 43.26 -11.92
C GLY A 209 -23.63 44.75 -12.25
N LYS A 210 -23.97 45.62 -11.29
CA LYS A 210 -24.07 47.07 -11.53
C LYS A 210 -22.71 47.75 -11.34
N GLN A 211 -22.23 48.42 -12.39
CA GLN A 211 -21.00 49.22 -12.37
C GLN A 211 -21.23 50.59 -11.68
N THR A 212 -21.57 50.59 -10.39
CA THR A 212 -21.78 51.83 -9.60
C THR A 212 -20.46 52.43 -9.12
N ILE A 213 -20.48 53.68 -8.65
CA ILE A 213 -19.30 54.33 -8.06
C ILE A 213 -18.71 53.49 -6.91
N GLY A 214 -19.57 52.91 -6.06
CA GLY A 214 -19.14 52.02 -4.99
C GLY A 214 -18.52 50.70 -5.47
N PHE A 215 -18.87 50.21 -6.66
CA PHE A 215 -18.23 49.04 -7.26
C PHE A 215 -16.78 49.34 -7.65
N PHE A 216 -16.51 50.48 -8.29
CA PHE A 216 -15.15 50.85 -8.67
C PHE A 216 -14.25 51.14 -7.46
N GLN A 217 -14.79 51.73 -6.39
CA GLN A 217 -14.07 51.92 -5.13
C GLN A 217 -13.71 50.60 -4.44
N ALA A 218 -14.66 49.66 -4.38
CA ALA A 218 -14.42 48.35 -3.81
C ALA A 218 -13.46 47.51 -4.68
N ALA A 219 -13.53 47.65 -6.01
CA ALA A 219 -12.60 47.02 -6.94
C ALA A 219 -11.17 47.51 -6.74
N GLN A 220 -10.97 48.82 -6.56
CA GLN A 220 -9.64 49.39 -6.34
C GLN A 220 -9.01 48.94 -5.01
N ASN A 221 -9.83 48.70 -3.98
CA ASN A 221 -9.34 48.19 -2.69
C ASN A 221 -8.96 46.70 -2.77
N LEU A 222 -9.72 45.91 -3.53
CA LEU A 222 -9.52 44.46 -3.64
C LEU A 222 -8.42 44.11 -4.66
N LEU A 223 -8.30 44.91 -5.73
CA LEU A 223 -7.34 44.73 -6.82
C LEU A 223 -6.36 45.93 -6.88
N PRO A 224 -5.41 46.04 -5.93
CA PRO A 224 -4.52 47.20 -5.82
C PRO A 224 -3.52 47.32 -6.98
N THR A 225 -3.33 46.25 -7.76
CA THR A 225 -2.46 46.18 -8.94
C THR A 225 -3.16 46.64 -10.23
N MET A 226 -4.49 46.85 -10.20
CA MET A 226 -5.28 47.16 -11.39
C MET A 226 -5.80 48.59 -11.36
N ASP A 227 -5.51 49.34 -12.42
CA ASP A 227 -6.02 50.69 -12.60
C ASP A 227 -7.55 50.68 -12.83
N GLN A 228 -8.22 51.77 -12.45
CA GLN A 228 -9.67 51.93 -12.65
C GLN A 228 -10.08 51.78 -14.13
N GLU A 229 -9.25 52.24 -15.06
CA GLU A 229 -9.50 52.09 -16.50
C GLU A 229 -9.37 50.63 -16.94
N SER A 230 -8.41 49.88 -16.38
CA SER A 230 -8.27 48.43 -16.63
C SER A 230 -9.50 47.66 -16.16
N ILE A 231 -10.01 47.98 -14.97
CA ILE A 231 -11.24 47.38 -14.43
C ILE A 231 -12.44 47.66 -15.34
N LYS A 232 -12.57 48.89 -15.86
CA LYS A 232 -13.65 49.27 -16.78
C LYS A 232 -13.57 48.53 -18.12
N ILE A 233 -12.36 48.37 -18.67
CA ILE A 233 -12.12 47.58 -19.88
C ILE A 233 -12.51 46.11 -19.63
N HIS A 234 -12.13 45.56 -18.47
CA HIS A 234 -12.49 44.19 -18.09
C HIS A 234 -13.99 43.99 -17.93
N CYS A 235 -14.71 44.96 -17.35
CA CYS A 235 -16.17 44.93 -17.30
C CYS A 235 -16.80 44.84 -18.70
N LYS A 236 -16.31 45.64 -19.66
CA LYS A 236 -16.78 45.61 -21.06
C LYS A 236 -16.48 44.26 -21.73
N LYS A 237 -15.25 43.77 -21.61
CA LYS A 237 -14.84 42.46 -22.14
C LYS A 237 -15.68 41.33 -21.56
N TYR A 238 -16.00 41.40 -20.27
CA TYR A 238 -16.82 40.41 -19.60
C TYR A 238 -18.29 40.42 -20.08
N GLU A 239 -18.85 41.60 -20.34
CA GLU A 239 -20.18 41.71 -20.98
C GLU A 239 -20.18 41.17 -22.41
N GLU A 240 -19.13 41.41 -23.18
CA GLU A 240 -18.95 40.84 -24.52
C GLU A 240 -18.79 39.31 -24.48
N TRP A 241 -18.02 38.80 -23.51
CA TRP A 241 -17.86 37.37 -23.27
C TRP A 241 -19.18 36.69 -22.92
N ILE A 242 -20.02 37.31 -22.08
CA ILE A 242 -21.37 36.80 -21.79
C ILE A 242 -22.18 36.67 -23.09
N LYS A 243 -22.22 37.73 -23.90
CA LYS A 243 -22.97 37.72 -25.18
C LYS A 243 -22.48 36.64 -26.13
N LEU A 244 -21.17 36.43 -26.22
CA LEU A 244 -20.58 35.39 -27.06
C LEU A 244 -20.90 33.98 -26.55
N ASN A 245 -20.86 33.78 -25.24
CA ASN A 245 -21.22 32.51 -24.63
C ASN A 245 -22.73 32.20 -24.74
N GLU A 246 -23.60 33.22 -24.67
CA GLU A 246 -25.04 33.08 -24.96
C GLU A 246 -25.29 32.70 -26.42
N LYS A 247 -24.65 33.39 -27.39
CA LYS A 247 -24.71 33.02 -28.81
C LYS A 247 -24.24 31.58 -29.06
N LYS A 248 -23.13 31.17 -28.42
CA LYS A 248 -22.63 29.79 -28.49
C LYS A 248 -23.68 28.79 -27.97
N LYS A 249 -24.33 29.09 -26.85
CA LYS A 249 -25.41 28.25 -26.29
C LYS A 249 -26.62 28.16 -27.22
N GLU A 250 -27.04 29.26 -27.83
CA GLU A 250 -28.15 29.28 -28.80
C GLU A 250 -27.83 28.44 -30.03
N ILE A 251 -26.62 28.56 -30.57
CA ILE A 251 -26.17 27.76 -31.71
C ILE A 251 -26.18 26.27 -31.32
N LEU A 252 -25.60 25.90 -30.18
CA LEU A 252 -25.61 24.51 -29.70
C LEU A 252 -27.03 23.99 -29.40
N ALA A 253 -27.95 24.85 -28.96
CA ALA A 253 -29.35 24.48 -28.75
C ALA A 253 -30.04 24.17 -30.08
N LYS A 254 -29.90 25.06 -31.08
CA LYS A 254 -30.38 24.84 -32.46
C LYS A 254 -29.79 23.55 -33.04
N TRP A 255 -28.53 23.23 -32.74
CA TRP A 255 -27.90 21.98 -33.19
C TRP A 255 -28.62 20.74 -32.66
N ARG A 256 -28.91 20.76 -31.36
CA ARG A 256 -29.53 19.64 -30.65
C ARG A 256 -30.96 19.44 -31.16
N GLU A 257 -31.68 20.53 -31.41
CA GLU A 257 -33.01 20.49 -32.02
C GLU A 257 -32.97 19.94 -33.45
N GLU A 258 -32.04 20.42 -34.29
CA GLU A 258 -31.89 19.95 -35.66
C GLU A 258 -31.51 18.46 -35.71
N LYS A 259 -30.62 18.03 -34.82
CA LYS A 259 -30.23 16.62 -34.65
C LYS A 259 -31.39 15.76 -34.17
N LYS A 260 -32.25 16.29 -33.30
CA LYS A 260 -33.47 15.62 -32.82
C LYS A 260 -34.50 15.50 -33.96
N LYS A 261 -34.77 16.57 -34.69
CA LYS A 261 -35.64 16.57 -35.88
C LYS A 261 -35.15 15.59 -36.94
N ARG A 262 -33.84 15.55 -37.23
CA ARG A 262 -33.27 14.59 -38.19
C ARG A 262 -33.47 13.13 -37.75
N LYS A 263 -33.33 12.83 -36.45
CA LYS A 263 -33.62 11.49 -35.90
C LYS A 263 -35.10 11.14 -36.01
N GLU A 264 -35.99 12.10 -35.72
CA GLU A 264 -37.45 11.94 -35.84
C GLU A 264 -37.89 11.78 -37.31
N SER A 265 -37.26 12.48 -38.26
CA SER A 265 -37.52 12.33 -39.69
C SER A 265 -36.96 11.02 -40.25
N GLN A 266 -35.81 10.54 -39.77
CA GLN A 266 -35.29 9.21 -40.12
C GLN A 266 -36.16 8.07 -39.58
N THR A 267 -36.78 8.24 -38.41
CA THR A 267 -37.76 7.27 -37.90
C THR A 267 -39.07 7.32 -38.68
N LYS A 268 -39.50 8.49 -39.17
CA LYS A 268 -40.68 8.62 -40.04
C LYS A 268 -40.47 8.11 -41.48
N LEU A 269 -39.24 8.13 -42.00
CA LEU A 269 -38.90 7.61 -43.33
C LEU A 269 -38.81 6.07 -43.37
N ILE A 270 -38.69 5.40 -42.23
CA ILE A 270 -38.77 3.93 -42.14
C ILE A 270 -40.25 3.46 -42.13
N ASP A 271 -41.20 4.35 -41.83
CA ASP A 271 -42.64 4.05 -41.77
C ASP A 271 -43.44 4.44 -43.03
N ILE A 272 -42.80 4.99 -44.08
CA ILE A 272 -43.53 5.43 -45.30
C ILE A 272 -42.74 5.13 -46.59
N GLU A 273 -42.93 3.92 -47.11
CA GLU A 273 -43.01 3.63 -48.55
C GLU A 273 -44.20 2.67 -48.81
N PRO A 274 -44.80 2.69 -50.03
CA PRO A 274 -46.20 3.10 -50.16
C PRO A 274 -47.20 1.96 -50.40
N ALA A 275 -48.43 2.22 -49.95
CA ALA A 275 -49.62 1.50 -50.34
C ALA A 275 -49.89 1.60 -51.86
N LYS A 276 -50.07 0.45 -52.53
CA LYS A 276 -50.87 0.25 -53.77
C LYS A 276 -51.43 -1.20 -53.78
N PRO A 277 -52.49 -1.51 -54.55
CA PRO A 277 -53.88 -1.54 -54.10
C PRO A 277 -54.41 -2.97 -53.91
N LYS A 278 -55.53 -3.09 -53.20
CA LYS A 278 -56.25 -4.36 -52.95
C LYS A 278 -56.61 -5.08 -54.26
N PRO A 279 -56.54 -6.42 -54.27
CA PRO A 279 -57.64 -7.22 -54.79
C PRO A 279 -58.36 -7.93 -53.65
N VAL A 280 -59.69 -7.88 -53.75
CA VAL A 280 -60.63 -8.49 -52.83
C VAL A 280 -60.51 -10.02 -52.88
N LYS A 281 -60.60 -10.65 -51.70
CA LYS A 281 -61.30 -11.91 -51.36
C LYS A 281 -60.42 -13.00 -50.69
N ARG A 282 -60.64 -13.21 -49.39
CA ARG A 282 -61.17 -14.45 -48.73
C ARG A 282 -60.76 -14.51 -47.24
N PRO A 283 -61.55 -15.15 -46.36
CA PRO A 283 -61.34 -15.07 -44.91
C PRO A 283 -60.26 -16.07 -44.47
N GLN A 284 -59.10 -15.56 -44.07
CA GLN A 284 -58.12 -16.28 -43.23
C GLN A 284 -57.88 -15.44 -41.96
N SER A 285 -58.95 -15.15 -41.20
CA SER A 285 -59.00 -14.01 -40.26
C SER A 285 -58.95 -14.37 -38.77
N ALA A 286 -58.23 -15.42 -38.36
CA ALA A 286 -58.07 -15.70 -36.93
C ALA A 286 -56.61 -15.94 -36.54
N PHE A 287 -55.86 -16.72 -37.32
CA PHE A 287 -54.53 -17.17 -36.93
C PHE A 287 -53.46 -16.06 -37.00
N GLU A 288 -53.49 -15.21 -38.02
CA GLU A 288 -52.53 -14.11 -38.19
C GLU A 288 -52.80 -12.93 -37.23
N THR A 289 -54.08 -12.65 -36.98
CA THR A 289 -54.51 -11.69 -35.96
C THR A 289 -54.14 -12.15 -34.56
N GLN A 290 -54.29 -13.45 -34.26
CA GLN A 290 -53.91 -14.03 -32.98
C GLN A 290 -52.39 -14.01 -32.76
N LYS A 291 -51.58 -14.32 -33.78
CA LYS A 291 -50.11 -14.17 -33.70
C LYS A 291 -49.66 -12.73 -33.46
N LYS A 292 -50.27 -11.75 -34.13
CA LYS A 292 -49.96 -10.32 -33.89
C LYS A 292 -50.33 -9.87 -32.47
N ILE A 293 -51.42 -10.38 -31.91
CA ILE A 293 -51.85 -10.09 -30.54
C ILE A 293 -50.92 -10.76 -29.51
N GLU A 294 -50.46 -11.98 -29.77
CA GLU A 294 -49.47 -12.68 -28.94
C GLU A 294 -48.11 -11.98 -28.95
N GLU A 295 -47.63 -11.55 -30.12
CA GLU A 295 -46.38 -10.79 -30.25
C GLU A 295 -46.46 -9.45 -29.48
N TRP A 296 -47.60 -8.76 -29.58
CA TRP A 296 -47.84 -7.51 -28.84
C TRP A 296 -47.91 -7.72 -27.33
N ARG A 297 -48.58 -8.80 -26.86
CA ARG A 297 -48.58 -9.15 -25.42
C ARG A 297 -47.18 -9.48 -24.94
N ARG A 298 -46.40 -10.22 -25.73
CA ARG A 298 -45.03 -10.61 -25.40
C ARG A 298 -44.09 -9.39 -25.32
N GLN A 299 -44.21 -8.44 -26.25
CA GLN A 299 -43.46 -7.18 -26.20
C GLN A 299 -43.86 -6.33 -24.98
N ARG A 300 -45.15 -6.29 -24.64
CA ARG A 300 -45.64 -5.53 -23.48
C ARG A 300 -45.18 -6.14 -22.16
N ASP A 301 -45.15 -7.46 -22.06
CA ASP A 301 -44.65 -8.18 -20.89
C ASP A 301 -43.12 -8.02 -20.76
N LEU A 302 -42.37 -8.06 -21.85
CA LEU A 302 -40.93 -7.77 -21.85
C LEU A 302 -40.64 -6.36 -21.31
N LEU A 303 -41.32 -5.33 -21.83
CA LEU A 303 -41.19 -3.95 -21.35
C LEU A 303 -41.53 -3.81 -19.86
N ARG A 304 -42.55 -4.53 -19.37
CA ARG A 304 -42.92 -4.52 -17.96
C ARG A 304 -41.85 -5.16 -17.09
N THR A 305 -41.30 -6.30 -17.51
CA THR A 305 -40.21 -6.98 -16.78
C THR A 305 -38.92 -6.19 -16.78
N GLU A 306 -38.61 -5.47 -17.86
CA GLU A 306 -37.42 -4.63 -17.98
C GLU A 306 -37.54 -3.40 -17.07
N LYS A 307 -38.71 -2.76 -17.04
CA LYS A 307 -39.00 -1.66 -16.12
C LYS A 307 -38.93 -2.10 -14.65
N GLU A 308 -39.45 -3.28 -14.31
CA GLU A 308 -39.39 -3.81 -12.94
C GLU A 308 -37.95 -4.18 -12.53
N LYS A 309 -37.12 -4.66 -13.46
CA LYS A 309 -35.68 -4.89 -13.23
C LYS A 309 -34.93 -3.58 -13.01
N GLU A 310 -35.25 -2.55 -13.79
CA GLU A 310 -34.62 -1.24 -13.67
C GLU A 310 -35.00 -0.54 -12.36
N GLU A 311 -36.27 -0.62 -11.94
CA GLU A 311 -36.73 -0.12 -10.64
C GLU A 311 -36.07 -0.86 -9.46
N LYS A 312 -35.92 -2.20 -9.53
CA LYS A 312 -35.18 -2.99 -8.52
C LYS A 312 -33.69 -2.60 -8.46
N SER A 313 -33.05 -2.42 -9.61
CA SER A 313 -31.64 -2.00 -9.68
C SER A 313 -31.43 -0.60 -9.09
N GLN A 314 -32.32 0.35 -9.39
CA GLN A 314 -32.29 1.70 -8.81
C GLN A 314 -32.50 1.67 -7.29
N PHE A 315 -33.40 0.83 -6.81
CA PHE A 315 -33.64 0.67 -5.37
C PHE A 315 -32.42 0.06 -4.66
N GLN A 316 -31.78 -0.95 -5.24
CA GLN A 316 -30.53 -1.53 -4.70
C GLN A 316 -29.39 -0.51 -4.68
N ARG A 317 -29.19 0.26 -5.76
CA ARG A 317 -28.17 1.33 -5.80
C ARG A 317 -28.39 2.37 -4.70
N LYS A 318 -29.63 2.82 -4.49
CA LYS A 318 -29.95 3.77 -3.41
C LYS A 318 -29.67 3.19 -2.02
N LYS A 319 -29.99 1.91 -1.81
CA LYS A 319 -29.71 1.22 -0.54
C LYS A 319 -28.21 1.09 -0.28
N GLU A 320 -27.43 0.73 -1.29
CA GLU A 320 -25.97 0.66 -1.20
C GLU A 320 -25.34 2.03 -0.92
N GLU A 321 -25.84 3.10 -1.54
CA GLU A 321 -25.37 4.46 -1.31
C GLU A 321 -25.69 4.93 0.12
N GLU A 322 -26.86 4.59 0.65
CA GLU A 322 -27.23 4.91 2.04
C GLU A 322 -26.35 4.17 3.05
N GLU A 323 -26.07 2.88 2.82
CA GLU A 323 -25.16 2.10 3.67
C GLU A 323 -23.72 2.62 3.61
N LYS A 324 -23.24 3.03 2.43
CA LYS A 324 -21.93 3.70 2.31
C LYS A 324 -21.88 4.99 3.11
N ARG A 325 -22.93 5.83 3.04
CA ARG A 325 -23.00 7.06 3.84
C ARG A 325 -23.01 6.77 5.34
N LYS A 326 -23.72 5.73 5.80
CA LYS A 326 -23.71 5.31 7.21
C LYS A 326 -22.30 4.87 7.64
N MET A 327 -21.64 4.03 6.85
CA MET A 327 -20.27 3.58 7.11
C MET A 327 -19.28 4.75 7.19
N GLU A 328 -19.36 5.71 6.25
CA GLU A 328 -18.53 6.92 6.29
C GLU A 328 -18.75 7.76 7.55
N THR A 329 -20.01 7.90 8.00
CA THR A 329 -20.31 8.63 9.23
C THR A 329 -19.77 7.93 10.47
N GLU A 330 -19.78 6.60 10.50
CA GLU A 330 -19.28 5.81 11.62
C GLU A 330 -17.74 5.87 11.69
N ILE A 331 -17.06 5.76 10.54
CA ILE A 331 -15.61 5.93 10.46
C ILE A 331 -15.20 7.34 10.93
N LYS A 332 -15.93 8.38 10.51
CA LYS A 332 -15.66 9.76 10.96
C LYS A 332 -15.84 9.90 12.48
N LYS A 333 -16.86 9.27 13.08
CA LYS A 333 -17.05 9.26 14.54
C LYS A 333 -15.90 8.55 15.26
N GLN A 334 -15.48 7.38 14.76
CA GLN A 334 -14.36 6.62 15.33
C GLN A 334 -13.08 7.45 15.33
N LEU A 335 -12.76 8.09 14.19
CA LEU A 335 -11.57 8.94 14.07
C LEU A 335 -11.59 10.12 15.07
N VAL A 336 -12.75 10.76 15.27
CA VAL A 336 -12.91 11.83 16.25
C VAL A 336 -12.74 11.34 17.68
N ASN A 337 -13.24 10.13 18.00
CA ASN A 337 -13.08 9.54 19.32
C ASN A 337 -11.62 9.16 19.59
N GLU A 338 -10.93 8.51 18.65
CA GLU A 338 -9.51 8.20 18.76
C GLU A 338 -8.65 9.47 18.95
N TYR A 339 -8.99 10.55 18.26
CA TYR A 339 -8.32 11.83 18.44
C TYR A 339 -8.55 12.42 19.84
N LYS A 340 -9.76 12.32 20.39
CA LYS A 340 -10.05 12.75 21.76
C LYS A 340 -9.27 11.93 22.80
N GLU A 341 -9.29 10.61 22.69
CA GLU A 341 -8.55 9.71 23.59
C GLU A 341 -7.05 9.99 23.57
N ARG A 342 -6.48 10.16 22.36
CA ARG A 342 -5.05 10.51 22.21
C ARG A 342 -4.72 11.82 22.91
N LYS A 343 -5.59 12.82 22.78
CA LYS A 343 -5.41 14.13 23.42
C LYS A 343 -5.54 14.06 24.94
N GLU A 344 -6.39 13.18 25.47
CA GLU A 344 -6.50 12.94 26.91
C GLU A 344 -5.27 12.22 27.47
N ILE A 345 -4.76 11.21 26.76
CA ILE A 345 -3.51 10.51 27.12
C ILE A 345 -2.34 11.51 27.13
N GLU A 346 -2.23 12.36 26.11
CA GLU A 346 -1.17 13.37 26.03
C GLU A 346 -1.25 14.36 27.20
N LYS A 347 -2.45 14.84 27.55
CA LYS A 347 -2.65 15.69 28.73
C LYS A 347 -2.27 14.97 30.02
N ALA A 348 -2.63 13.69 30.17
CA ALA A 348 -2.27 12.90 31.34
C ALA A 348 -0.75 12.71 31.45
N GLN A 349 -0.07 12.45 30.32
CA GLN A 349 1.39 12.37 30.26
C GLN A 349 2.06 13.69 30.63
N GLN A 350 1.58 14.81 30.08
CA GLN A 350 2.08 16.14 30.42
C GLN A 350 1.90 16.44 31.91
N TYR A 351 0.75 16.09 32.49
CA TYR A 351 0.49 16.23 33.92
C TYR A 351 1.45 15.37 34.77
N MET A 352 1.71 14.13 34.37
CA MET A 352 2.66 13.24 35.03
C MET A 352 4.09 13.77 34.97
N ILE A 353 4.52 14.29 33.81
CA ILE A 353 5.84 14.92 33.63
C ILE A 353 5.97 16.15 34.52
N GLN A 354 4.96 17.03 34.54
CA GLN A 354 4.98 18.22 35.40
C GLN A 354 5.03 17.86 36.88
N ASN A 355 4.28 16.84 37.32
CA ASN A 355 4.33 16.37 38.69
C ASN A 355 5.68 15.73 39.04
N TYR A 356 6.30 15.00 38.11
CA TYR A 356 7.63 14.43 38.31
C TYR A 356 8.70 15.53 38.43
N GLN A 357 8.63 16.57 37.58
CA GLN A 357 9.52 17.73 37.66
C GLN A 357 9.36 18.50 38.97
N LYS A 358 8.11 18.72 39.42
CA LYS A 358 7.83 19.33 40.73
C LYS A 358 8.41 18.50 41.87
N LYS A 359 8.19 17.17 41.87
CA LYS A 359 8.76 16.27 42.89
C LYS A 359 10.29 16.24 42.88
N ARG A 360 10.91 16.30 41.69
CA ARG A 360 12.37 16.37 41.55
C ARG A 360 12.93 17.68 42.11
N ASN A 361 12.24 18.80 41.88
CA ASN A 361 12.67 20.10 42.35
C ASN A 361 12.40 20.31 43.86
N THR A 362 11.47 19.57 44.48
CA THR A 362 11.25 19.62 45.93
C THR A 362 12.26 18.81 46.75
N VAL A 363 13.04 17.94 46.10
CA VAL A 363 14.12 17.18 46.76
C VAL A 363 15.44 17.88 46.45
N GLU A 364 15.65 19.03 47.07
CA GLU A 364 16.97 19.65 47.09
C GLU A 364 17.86 18.82 48.02
N LEU A 365 18.61 17.86 47.46
CA LEU A 365 19.71 17.23 48.19
C LEU A 365 20.70 18.31 48.59
N SER A 366 21.08 18.33 49.88
CA SER A 366 22.17 19.15 50.39
C SER A 366 23.42 18.96 49.52
N GLU A 367 24.22 20.00 49.33
CA GLU A 367 25.42 19.95 48.48
C GLU A 367 26.40 18.85 48.94
N GLU A 368 26.44 18.58 50.25
CA GLU A 368 27.21 17.50 50.86
C GLU A 368 26.74 16.11 50.41
N ASP A 369 25.42 15.89 50.31
CA ASP A 369 24.86 14.62 49.82
C ASP A 369 25.13 14.44 48.32
N LYS A 370 25.11 15.53 47.54
CA LYS A 370 25.47 15.49 46.11
C LYS A 370 26.93 15.09 45.93
N ILE A 371 27.83 15.64 46.74
CA ILE A 371 29.26 15.28 46.72
C ILE A 371 29.44 13.81 47.11
N ARG A 372 28.80 13.37 48.19
CA ARG A 372 28.88 11.97 48.66
C ARG A 372 28.36 10.96 47.63
N LEU A 373 27.25 11.27 46.94
CA LEU A 373 26.75 10.43 45.85
C LEU A 373 27.72 10.40 44.66
N LYS A 374 28.26 11.56 44.27
CA LYS A 374 29.22 11.66 43.17
C LYS A 374 30.49 10.85 43.45
N GLU A 375 31.05 10.94 44.66
CA GLU A 375 32.22 10.15 45.05
C GLU A 375 31.94 8.64 45.01
N ARG A 376 30.73 8.22 45.42
CA ARG A 376 30.31 6.82 45.36
C ARG A 376 30.19 6.34 43.92
N GLU A 377 29.61 7.16 43.04
CA GLU A 377 29.48 6.87 41.61
C GLU A 377 30.84 6.80 40.92
N ASP A 378 31.75 7.74 41.20
CA ASP A 378 33.11 7.75 40.67
C ASP A 378 33.88 6.51 41.11
N LYS A 379 33.72 6.08 42.36
CA LYS A 379 34.34 4.84 42.88
C LYS A 379 33.79 3.60 42.18
N LEU A 380 32.49 3.53 41.93
CA LEU A 380 31.87 2.43 41.17
C LEU A 380 32.35 2.40 39.72
N THR A 381 32.47 3.57 39.11
CA THR A 381 32.91 3.73 37.71
C THR A 381 34.36 3.30 37.54
N LYS A 382 35.25 3.74 38.44
CA LYS A 382 36.66 3.30 38.48
C LYS A 382 36.78 1.78 38.63
N LYS A 383 36.04 1.19 39.58
CA LYS A 383 36.03 -0.27 39.78
C LYS A 383 35.54 -1.04 38.54
N LYS A 384 34.61 -0.47 37.77
CA LYS A 384 34.13 -1.06 36.52
C LYS A 384 35.18 -0.96 35.40
N GLN A 385 35.88 0.17 35.30
CA GLN A 385 37.00 0.36 34.36
C GLN A 385 38.16 -0.62 34.66
N GLU A 386 38.52 -0.78 35.92
CA GLU A 386 39.56 -1.74 36.35
C GLU A 386 39.21 -3.18 35.98
N LYS A 387 37.96 -3.60 36.20
CA LYS A 387 37.49 -4.94 35.80
C LYS A 387 37.55 -5.16 34.28
N LEU A 388 37.15 -4.15 33.50
CA LEU A 388 37.23 -4.22 32.03
C LEU A 388 38.69 -4.38 31.56
N LEU A 389 39.60 -3.64 32.17
CA LEU A 389 41.02 -3.70 31.84
C LEU A 389 41.65 -5.04 32.25
N GLU A 390 41.24 -5.61 33.38
CA GLU A 390 41.65 -6.96 33.80
C GLU A 390 41.12 -8.04 32.85
N GLU A 391 39.88 -7.91 32.37
CA GLU A 391 39.30 -8.84 31.39
C GLU A 391 40.01 -8.76 30.04
N GLN A 392 40.37 -7.56 29.58
CA GLN A 392 41.17 -7.37 28.37
C GLN A 392 42.54 -8.05 28.48
N LYS A 393 43.26 -7.84 29.59
CA LYS A 393 44.55 -8.52 29.82
C LYS A 393 44.43 -10.04 29.82
N LYS A 394 43.36 -10.58 30.43
CA LYS A 394 43.09 -12.04 30.41
C LYS A 394 42.78 -12.56 29.01
N LYS A 395 42.12 -11.77 28.15
CA LYS A 395 41.88 -12.14 26.74
C LYS A 395 43.18 -12.14 25.95
N GLU A 396 44.00 -11.09 26.07
CA GLU A 396 45.31 -11.02 25.42
C GLU A 396 46.23 -12.17 25.84
N GLU A 397 46.26 -12.53 27.12
CA GLU A 397 47.06 -13.67 27.61
C GLU A 397 46.57 -15.01 27.04
N LYS A 398 45.25 -15.21 26.95
CA LYS A 398 44.66 -16.40 26.31
C LYS A 398 45.02 -16.46 24.83
N GLU A 399 44.88 -15.35 24.10
CA GLU A 399 45.23 -15.28 22.67
C GLU A 399 46.71 -15.57 22.44
N ARG A 400 47.61 -15.03 23.28
CA ARG A 400 49.05 -15.36 23.24
C ARG A 400 49.29 -16.84 23.48
N ARG A 401 48.61 -17.44 24.46
CA ARG A 401 48.74 -18.87 24.77
C ARG A 401 48.23 -19.74 23.62
N GLU A 402 47.10 -19.38 23.01
CA GLU A 402 46.56 -20.07 21.84
C GLU A 402 47.46 -19.94 20.62
N MET A 403 48.05 -18.76 20.39
CA MET A 403 49.03 -18.54 19.32
C MET A 403 50.26 -19.44 19.50
N MET A 404 50.79 -19.53 20.73
CA MET A 404 51.91 -20.42 21.06
C MET A 404 51.57 -21.90 20.84
N ILE A 405 50.34 -22.32 21.19
CA ILE A 405 49.87 -23.68 20.92
C ILE A 405 49.77 -23.93 19.42
N LYS A 406 49.18 -23.01 18.64
CA LYS A 406 49.07 -23.10 17.18
C LYS A 406 50.43 -23.17 16.50
N MET A 407 51.40 -22.37 16.96
CA MET A 407 52.78 -22.42 16.46
C MET A 407 53.43 -23.77 16.75
N LYS A 408 53.26 -24.31 17.97
CA LYS A 408 53.79 -25.62 18.35
C LYS A 408 53.15 -26.76 17.55
N THR A 409 51.83 -26.74 17.35
CA THR A 409 51.15 -27.74 16.52
C THR A 409 51.58 -27.63 15.06
N ASN A 410 51.68 -26.42 14.50
CA ASN A 410 52.13 -26.24 13.12
C ASN A 410 53.57 -26.73 12.92
N ALA A 411 54.47 -26.45 13.87
CA ALA A 411 55.85 -26.95 13.82
C ALA A 411 55.93 -28.48 13.95
N GLN A 412 55.09 -29.10 14.77
CA GLN A 412 55.06 -30.56 14.95
C GLN A 412 54.54 -31.30 13.69
N TRP A 413 53.66 -30.66 12.92
CA TRP A 413 53.02 -31.25 11.74
C TRP A 413 53.52 -30.67 10.42
N SER A 414 54.57 -29.84 10.43
CA SER A 414 55.08 -29.13 9.23
C SER A 414 55.69 -30.04 8.16
N HIS A 415 56.04 -31.28 8.52
CA HIS A 415 56.60 -32.28 7.62
C HIS A 415 55.51 -33.16 6.94
N LEU A 416 54.24 -32.95 7.31
CA LEU A 416 53.10 -33.66 6.76
C LEU A 416 52.27 -32.71 5.88
N ASP A 417 52.42 -32.84 4.57
CA ASP A 417 51.51 -32.18 3.63
C ASP A 417 50.08 -32.69 3.85
N SER A 418 49.13 -31.77 3.96
CA SER A 418 47.73 -32.10 4.25
C SER A 418 47.13 -32.95 3.13
N ARG A 419 47.10 -34.27 3.34
CA ARG A 419 46.39 -35.23 2.49
C ARG A 419 44.86 -35.11 2.59
N LEU A 420 44.35 -34.29 3.51
CA LEU A 420 42.90 -34.13 3.73
C LEU A 420 42.20 -33.52 2.51
N ASN A 421 42.90 -32.66 1.75
CA ASN A 421 42.39 -32.04 0.53
C ASN A 421 42.90 -32.74 -0.75
N GLN A 422 43.65 -33.83 -0.62
CA GLN A 422 44.09 -34.62 -1.78
C GLN A 422 43.02 -35.69 -2.04
N GLU A 423 42.45 -35.69 -3.24
CA GLU A 423 41.51 -36.75 -3.64
C GLU A 423 42.22 -38.11 -3.54
N THR A 424 41.59 -39.08 -2.90
CA THR A 424 42.18 -40.42 -2.80
C THR A 424 42.15 -41.10 -4.17
N VAL A 425 43.18 -41.90 -4.47
CA VAL A 425 43.33 -42.61 -5.75
C VAL A 425 42.05 -43.40 -6.10
N ALA A 426 41.42 -44.02 -5.11
CA ALA A 426 40.16 -44.75 -5.30
C ALA A 426 39.01 -43.85 -5.78
N THR A 427 38.95 -42.59 -5.34
CA THR A 427 37.92 -41.62 -5.75
C THR A 427 38.17 -41.12 -7.17
N VAL A 428 39.45 -40.91 -7.52
CA VAL A 428 39.86 -40.56 -8.89
C VAL A 428 39.51 -41.70 -9.84
N THR A 429 39.88 -42.95 -9.52
CA THR A 429 39.55 -44.13 -10.35
C THR A 429 38.05 -44.38 -10.47
N ARG A 430 37.25 -44.05 -9.44
CA ARG A 430 35.79 -44.20 -9.49
C ARG A 430 35.12 -43.14 -10.36
N LYS A 431 35.62 -41.90 -10.33
CA LYS A 431 35.18 -40.83 -11.25
C LYS A 431 35.57 -41.14 -12.69
N GLU A 432 36.77 -41.70 -12.92
CA GLU A 432 37.21 -42.13 -14.25
C GLU A 432 36.38 -43.31 -14.77
N ALA A 433 36.06 -44.29 -13.93
CA ALA A 433 35.16 -45.39 -14.29
C ALA A 433 33.73 -44.91 -14.60
N GLN A 434 33.19 -43.97 -13.81
CA GLN A 434 31.89 -43.35 -14.07
C GLN A 434 31.86 -42.48 -15.34
N ARG A 435 33.00 -41.89 -15.73
CA ARG A 435 33.15 -41.18 -17.00
C ARG A 435 33.31 -42.12 -18.19
N ALA A 436 33.82 -43.33 -17.97
CA ALA A 436 34.02 -44.36 -19.00
C ALA A 436 32.76 -45.22 -19.26
N GLU A 437 31.80 -45.26 -18.33
CA GLU A 437 30.50 -45.88 -18.56
C GLU A 437 29.59 -44.98 -19.39
N VAL A 438 29.52 -45.25 -20.69
CA VAL A 438 28.48 -44.73 -21.59
C VAL A 438 27.13 -45.26 -21.10
N HIS A 439 26.32 -44.37 -20.52
CA HIS A 439 24.98 -44.70 -20.02
C HIS A 439 24.06 -45.08 -21.20
N ALA A 440 23.67 -46.35 -21.27
CA ALA A 440 22.49 -46.75 -22.01
C ALA A 440 21.27 -46.47 -21.12
N ASP A 441 20.47 -45.46 -21.49
CA ASP A 441 19.21 -45.13 -20.84
C ASP A 441 18.28 -46.35 -20.84
N THR A 442 18.30 -47.09 -19.74
CA THR A 442 17.36 -48.18 -19.48
C THR A 442 16.56 -47.84 -18.23
N PHE A 443 15.25 -47.85 -18.43
CA PHE A 443 14.16 -47.46 -17.55
C PHE A 443 14.03 -48.40 -16.34
N GLY A 444 15.01 -48.42 -15.45
CA GLY A 444 15.01 -49.24 -14.25
C GLY A 444 16.17 -48.87 -13.35
N GLY A 445 15.93 -47.93 -12.43
CA GLY A 445 16.95 -47.37 -11.54
C GLY A 445 17.81 -48.41 -10.81
N VAL A 446 19.06 -48.02 -10.55
CA VAL A 446 20.07 -48.82 -9.85
C VAL A 446 19.57 -49.25 -8.46
N LEU A 447 19.40 -50.56 -8.26
CA LEU A 447 19.15 -51.14 -6.94
C LEU A 447 20.37 -50.93 -6.03
N ILE A 448 20.23 -50.05 -5.05
CA ILE A 448 21.22 -49.86 -3.98
C ILE A 448 21.16 -51.08 -3.05
N HIS A 449 21.99 -52.08 -3.32
CA HIS A 449 22.20 -53.22 -2.43
C HIS A 449 22.87 -52.73 -1.12
N ARG A 450 22.08 -52.57 -0.04
CA ARG A 450 22.62 -52.34 1.32
C ARG A 450 22.97 -53.69 1.95
N PRO A 451 24.25 -54.05 2.15
CA PRO A 451 24.58 -55.23 2.93
C PRO A 451 24.16 -55.01 4.40
N GLY A 452 23.29 -55.88 4.92
CA GLY A 452 22.91 -55.92 6.33
C GLY A 452 24.15 -56.14 7.20
N ARG A 453 24.27 -55.39 8.30
CA ARG A 453 25.38 -55.51 9.24
C ARG A 453 25.33 -56.88 9.91
N ALA A 454 26.42 -57.64 9.81
CA ALA A 454 26.63 -58.85 10.59
C ALA A 454 26.59 -58.51 12.09
N ILE A 455 25.73 -59.21 12.84
CA ILE A 455 25.66 -59.08 14.30
C ILE A 455 26.92 -59.77 14.87
N PRO A 456 27.77 -59.06 15.61
CA PRO A 456 28.95 -59.66 16.23
C PRO A 456 28.55 -60.76 17.23
N SER A 457 29.31 -61.86 17.25
CA SER A 457 29.04 -63.06 18.04
C SER A 457 28.83 -62.82 19.54
N TRP A 458 29.36 -61.73 20.09
CA TRP A 458 29.20 -61.36 21.50
C TRP A 458 27.81 -60.79 21.88
N ARG A 459 26.91 -60.60 20.91
CA ARG A 459 25.51 -60.20 21.15
C ARG A 459 24.49 -61.32 20.93
N ALA A 460 24.94 -62.56 20.69
CA ALA A 460 24.06 -63.69 20.36
C ALA A 460 23.34 -64.35 21.56
N GLY A 461 23.39 -63.77 22.77
CA GLY A 461 22.91 -64.45 23.99
C GLY A 461 22.12 -63.61 24.99
N ILE A 462 21.66 -62.42 24.63
CA ILE A 462 20.84 -61.58 25.53
C ILE A 462 19.49 -61.34 24.88
N SER A 463 18.63 -62.36 24.96
CA SER A 463 17.18 -62.23 24.82
C SER A 463 16.52 -63.31 25.67
N SER A 464 16.01 -62.91 26.83
CA SER A 464 14.93 -63.57 27.56
C SER A 464 14.00 -62.48 28.05
#